data_AF-A0A1B1Q1I3-F1
#
_entry.id   AF-A0A1B1Q1I3-F1
#
_cell.length_a   1.000
_cell.length_b   1.000
_cell.length_c   1.000
_cell.angle_alpha   90.00
_cell.angle_beta   90.00
_cell.angle_gamma   90.00
#
_symmetry.space_group_name_H-M   'P 1'
#
loop_
_entity.id
_entity.type
_entity.pdbx_description
1 polymer ?
#
loop_
_entity_poly.entity_id
_entity_poly.type
_entity_poly.pdbx_seq_one_letter_code
_entity_poly.pdbx_strand_id
1 'polypeptide(L)'
;MGTEEVKRQNDSVLSFYDESVDGVVTIMSEVPGMVECDGVIVALINERKEIIRQLSKALAGQRSLRHKDFKTLITSCCSAQDKCYHEIHKELVNVLKSDKKVVSSVRESLAVYRESLLSDGDARRAELRQYIEKLILRHRDRGKEVQRLLQGYRDEQARIIEQLRTYFDSNKAVRMKDLAGFVQDVEQRQLIYLEELRKRKEYVQQLREENLGRKSEVEQLLDGFRQERRKRHENK
;
A
#
# COMPACT_ATOMS: atom_id res chain seq x y z
N MET A 1 30.25 -24.07 -32.59
CA MET A 1 29.21 -23.09 -32.22
C MET A 1 29.75 -21.72 -32.59
N GLY A 2 29.02 -21.02 -33.46
CA GLY A 2 29.49 -19.80 -34.11
C GLY A 2 29.51 -18.60 -33.15
N THR A 3 30.46 -17.69 -33.35
CA THR A 3 30.59 -16.41 -32.62
C THR A 3 29.31 -15.57 -32.61
N GLU A 4 28.41 -15.75 -33.58
CA GLU A 4 27.10 -15.09 -33.62
C GLU A 4 26.09 -15.61 -32.58
N GLU A 5 26.13 -16.90 -32.26
CA GLU A 5 25.19 -17.52 -31.32
C GLU A 5 25.51 -17.10 -29.87
N VAL A 6 26.80 -17.00 -29.56
CA VAL A 6 27.28 -16.44 -28.28
C VAL A 6 26.92 -14.96 -28.16
N LYS A 7 27.01 -14.18 -29.25
CA LYS A 7 26.58 -12.78 -29.26
C LYS A 7 25.09 -12.63 -28.97
N ARG A 8 24.22 -13.39 -29.67
CA ARG A 8 22.77 -13.33 -29.44
C ARG A 8 22.38 -13.72 -28.01
N GLN A 9 23.06 -14.72 -27.43
CA GLN A 9 22.83 -15.10 -26.03
C GLN A 9 23.25 -13.98 -25.08
N ASN A 10 24.41 -13.34 -25.30
CA ASN A 10 24.83 -12.20 -24.49
C ASN A 10 23.87 -11.01 -24.60
N ASP A 11 23.41 -10.66 -25.81
CA ASP A 11 22.49 -9.54 -26.02
C ASP A 11 21.14 -9.80 -25.34
N SER A 12 20.62 -11.03 -25.41
CA SER A 12 19.39 -11.46 -24.72
C SER A 12 19.51 -11.34 -23.18
N VAL A 13 20.68 -11.69 -22.65
CA VAL A 13 20.95 -11.62 -21.21
C VAL A 13 21.06 -10.18 -20.74
N LEU A 14 21.78 -9.33 -21.48
CA LEU A 14 21.90 -7.90 -21.17
C LEU A 14 20.54 -7.21 -21.21
N SER A 15 19.75 -7.46 -22.25
CA SER A 15 18.38 -6.95 -22.36
C SER A 15 17.50 -7.36 -21.17
N PHE A 16 17.61 -8.59 -20.68
CA PHE A 16 16.86 -9.03 -19.50
C PHE A 16 17.30 -8.32 -18.20
N TYR A 17 18.60 -8.09 -18.04
CA TYR A 17 19.12 -7.33 -16.90
C TYR A 17 18.62 -5.88 -16.93
N ASP A 18 18.69 -5.23 -18.09
CA ASP A 18 18.23 -3.85 -18.25
C ASP A 18 16.73 -3.72 -17.95
N GLU A 19 15.89 -4.60 -18.50
CA GLU A 19 14.44 -4.61 -18.20
C GLU A 19 14.15 -4.84 -16.70
N SER A 20 14.90 -5.74 -16.05
CA SER A 20 14.73 -6.04 -14.63
C SER A 20 15.16 -4.86 -13.75
N VAL A 21 16.22 -4.16 -14.14
CA VAL A 21 16.70 -2.94 -13.47
C VAL A 21 15.69 -1.81 -13.66
N ASP A 22 15.17 -1.59 -14.87
CA ASP A 22 14.13 -0.59 -15.15
C ASP A 22 12.85 -0.86 -14.34
N GLY A 23 12.46 -2.13 -14.20
CA GLY A 23 11.36 -2.53 -13.33
C GLY A 23 11.57 -2.13 -11.86
N VAL A 24 12.78 -2.36 -11.34
CA VAL A 24 13.17 -1.95 -9.97
C VAL A 24 13.19 -0.43 -9.83
N VAL A 25 13.77 0.28 -10.81
CA VAL A 25 13.82 1.75 -10.85
C VAL A 25 12.40 2.32 -10.85
N THR A 26 11.50 1.72 -11.62
CA THR A 26 10.09 2.12 -11.66
C THR A 26 9.43 2.00 -10.29
N ILE A 27 9.57 0.85 -9.61
CA ILE A 27 9.04 0.67 -8.24
C ILE A 27 9.60 1.73 -7.29
N MET A 28 10.91 1.98 -7.35
CA MET A 28 11.55 2.96 -6.47
C MET A 28 11.15 4.41 -6.79
N SER A 29 10.76 4.71 -8.04
CA SER A 29 10.34 6.05 -8.47
C SER A 29 8.95 6.44 -7.99
N GLU A 30 8.10 5.49 -7.60
CA GLU A 30 6.74 5.76 -7.08
C GLU A 30 6.75 6.11 -5.57
N VAL A 31 7.82 5.73 -4.84
CA VAL A 31 7.97 5.96 -3.39
C VAL A 31 7.97 7.45 -2.99
N PRO A 32 8.74 8.35 -3.65
CA PRO A 32 8.78 9.76 -3.27
C PRO A 32 7.41 10.43 -3.26
N GLY A 33 6.56 10.16 -4.26
CA GLY A 33 5.23 10.78 -4.36
C GLY A 33 4.28 10.35 -3.23
N MET A 34 4.38 9.11 -2.75
CA MET A 34 3.57 8.65 -1.60
C MET A 34 4.05 9.28 -0.29
N VAL A 35 5.37 9.40 -0.10
CA VAL A 35 5.97 10.04 1.09
C VAL A 35 5.65 11.53 1.14
N GLU A 36 5.68 12.21 0.00
CA GLU A 36 5.29 13.63 -0.08
C GLU A 36 3.81 13.82 0.29
N CYS A 37 2.92 12.97 -0.24
CA CYS A 37 1.51 13.02 0.09
C CYS A 37 1.26 12.81 1.60
N ASP A 38 1.97 11.87 2.23
CA ASP A 38 1.91 11.65 3.69
C ASP A 38 2.34 12.89 4.47
N GLY A 39 3.42 13.56 4.04
CA GLY A 39 3.87 14.82 4.63
C GLY A 39 2.82 15.93 4.56
N VAL A 40 2.12 16.05 3.44
CA VAL A 40 1.00 17.01 3.28
C VAL A 40 -0.16 16.66 4.22
N ILE A 41 -0.50 15.38 4.36
CA ILE A 41 -1.56 14.93 5.28
C ILE A 41 -1.22 15.30 6.73
N VAL A 42 0.02 15.09 7.17
CA VAL A 42 0.47 15.48 8.51
C VAL A 42 0.30 16.99 8.73
N ALA A 43 0.65 17.81 7.74
CA ALA A 43 0.46 19.25 7.82
C ALA A 43 -1.03 19.63 7.98
N LEU A 44 -1.91 19.03 7.19
CA LEU A 44 -3.36 19.25 7.28
C LEU A 44 -3.93 18.82 8.64
N ILE A 45 -3.49 17.68 9.18
CA ILE A 45 -3.92 17.22 10.52
C ILE A 45 -3.54 18.25 11.59
N ASN A 46 -2.33 18.81 11.52
CA ASN A 46 -1.87 19.82 12.48
C ASN A 46 -2.67 21.12 12.34
N GLU A 47 -2.95 21.53 11.11
CA GLU A 47 -3.79 22.70 10.83
C GLU A 47 -5.22 22.53 11.37
N ARG A 48 -5.85 21.38 11.10
CA ARG A 48 -7.17 21.02 11.64
C ARG A 48 -7.20 21.14 13.17
N LYS A 49 -6.18 20.58 13.85
CA LYS A 49 -6.06 20.65 15.32
C LYS A 49 -5.97 22.09 15.82
N GLU A 50 -5.24 22.94 15.12
CA GLU A 50 -5.11 24.35 15.48
C GLU A 50 -6.44 25.11 15.31
N ILE A 51 -7.17 24.90 14.21
CA ILE A 51 -8.50 25.50 14.01
C ILE A 51 -9.48 25.06 15.09
N ILE A 52 -9.50 23.76 15.43
CA ILE A 52 -10.34 23.21 16.50
C ILE A 52 -10.02 23.86 17.85
N ARG A 53 -8.73 24.05 18.15
CA ARG A 53 -8.27 24.70 19.38
C ARG A 53 -8.77 26.15 19.45
N GLN A 54 -8.68 26.89 18.35
CA GLN A 54 -9.17 28.26 18.24
C GLN A 54 -10.69 28.34 18.42
N LEU A 55 -11.45 27.48 17.74
CA LEU A 55 -12.91 27.37 17.89
C LEU A 55 -13.33 27.05 19.33
N SER A 56 -12.66 26.08 19.96
CA SER A 56 -12.93 25.69 21.34
C SER A 56 -12.73 26.87 22.30
N LYS A 57 -11.63 27.61 22.13
CA LYS A 57 -11.33 28.81 22.95
C LYS A 57 -12.39 29.90 22.78
N ALA A 58 -12.82 30.16 21.55
CA ALA A 58 -13.87 31.14 21.26
C ALA A 58 -15.22 30.76 21.92
N LEU A 59 -15.62 29.49 21.80
CA LEU A 59 -16.87 28.98 22.39
C LEU A 59 -16.84 28.96 23.93
N ALA A 60 -15.70 28.64 24.54
CA ALA A 60 -15.53 28.65 25.99
C ALA A 60 -15.66 30.06 26.57
N GLY A 61 -15.14 31.08 25.88
CA GLY A 61 -15.28 32.49 26.25
C GLY A 61 -16.74 32.97 26.33
N GLN A 62 -17.64 32.33 25.58
CA GLN A 62 -19.07 32.65 25.53
C GLN A 62 -19.91 31.90 26.59
N ARG A 63 -19.30 31.07 27.47
CA ARG A 63 -19.97 30.23 28.50
C ARG A 63 -21.20 29.45 27.98
N SER A 64 -21.18 29.06 26.71
CA SER A 64 -22.32 28.43 26.05
C SER A 64 -22.39 26.93 26.40
N LEU A 65 -23.59 26.43 26.76
CA LEU A 65 -23.88 24.99 26.86
C LEU A 65 -23.44 24.20 25.60
N ARG A 66 -23.39 24.88 24.46
CA ARG A 66 -22.96 24.33 23.16
C ARG A 66 -21.47 23.97 23.10
N HIS A 67 -20.62 24.46 24.01
CA HIS A 67 -19.20 24.10 24.03
C HIS A 67 -19.01 22.60 24.33
N LYS A 68 -19.84 22.02 25.22
CA LYS A 68 -19.79 20.59 25.52
C LYS A 68 -20.18 19.74 24.31
N ASP A 69 -21.25 20.12 23.63
CA ASP A 69 -21.75 19.40 22.45
C ASP A 69 -20.75 19.49 21.29
N PHE A 70 -20.20 20.68 21.06
CA PHE A 70 -19.11 20.91 20.10
C PHE A 70 -17.91 20.00 20.40
N LYS A 71 -17.43 20.01 21.66
CA LYS A 71 -16.30 19.19 22.08
C LYS A 71 -16.57 17.70 21.85
N THR A 72 -17.78 17.24 22.13
CA THR A 72 -18.17 15.83 21.96
C THR A 72 -18.14 15.42 20.49
N LEU A 73 -18.80 16.20 19.61
CA LEU A 73 -18.83 15.94 18.17
C LEU A 73 -17.43 15.97 17.54
N ILE A 74 -16.64 16.99 17.87
CA ILE A 74 -15.29 17.14 17.32
C ILE A 74 -14.34 16.06 17.83
N THR A 75 -14.46 15.65 19.10
CA THR A 75 -13.64 14.55 19.64
C THR A 75 -13.96 13.23 18.94
N SER A 76 -15.25 12.92 18.74
CA SER A 76 -15.68 11.74 17.98
C SER A 76 -15.08 11.75 16.58
N CYS A 77 -15.32 12.84 15.83
CA CYS A 77 -14.82 13.01 14.47
C CYS A 77 -13.30 12.87 14.39
N CYS A 78 -12.55 13.60 15.24
CA CYS A 78 -11.08 13.54 15.26
C CYS A 78 -10.56 12.13 15.57
N SER A 79 -11.18 11.43 16.52
CA SER A 79 -10.75 10.07 16.86
C SER A 79 -10.95 9.10 15.68
N ALA A 80 -12.05 9.24 14.95
CA ALA A 80 -12.31 8.44 13.76
C ALA A 80 -11.35 8.79 12.61
N GLN A 81 -11.05 10.08 12.42
CA GLN A 81 -10.07 10.56 11.44
C GLN A 81 -8.67 10.02 11.72
N ASP A 82 -8.23 10.07 12.98
CA ASP A 82 -6.90 9.66 13.40
C ASP A 82 -6.75 8.14 13.27
N LYS A 83 -7.80 7.37 13.58
CA LYS A 83 -7.84 5.92 13.35
C LYS A 83 -7.75 5.57 11.86
N CYS A 84 -8.50 6.29 11.02
CA CYS A 84 -8.47 6.09 9.56
C CYS A 84 -7.06 6.38 9.00
N TYR A 85 -6.46 7.50 9.38
CA TYR A 85 -5.09 7.84 8.98
C TYR A 85 -4.08 6.78 9.45
N HIS A 86 -4.20 6.31 10.69
CA HIS A 86 -3.32 5.28 11.22
C HIS A 86 -3.34 4.01 10.37
N GLU A 87 -4.51 3.55 9.93
CA GLU A 87 -4.63 2.37 9.06
C GLU A 87 -4.04 2.63 7.66
N ILE A 88 -4.27 3.81 7.06
CA ILE A 88 -3.69 4.16 5.75
C ILE A 88 -2.17 4.25 5.84
N HIS A 89 -1.65 4.95 6.84
CA HIS A 89 -0.20 5.09 7.07
C HIS A 89 0.45 3.72 7.35
N LYS A 90 -0.22 2.83 8.09
CA LYS A 90 0.24 1.46 8.28
C LYS A 90 0.35 0.70 6.95
N GLU A 91 -0.61 0.86 6.04
CA GLU A 91 -0.52 0.26 4.71
C GLU A 91 0.59 0.86 3.85
N LEU A 92 0.81 2.18 3.92
CA LEU A 92 1.95 2.83 3.28
C LEU A 92 3.28 2.23 3.78
N VAL A 93 3.48 2.14 5.09
CA VAL A 93 4.68 1.53 5.68
C VAL A 93 4.84 0.07 5.23
N ASN A 94 3.75 -0.67 5.10
CA ASN A 94 3.78 -2.05 4.62
C ASN A 94 4.18 -2.15 3.14
N VAL A 95 3.71 -1.23 2.29
CA VAL A 95 4.13 -1.15 0.88
C VAL A 95 5.62 -0.86 0.80
N LEU A 96 6.10 0.19 1.49
CA LEU A 96 7.52 0.57 1.47
C LEU A 96 8.44 -0.55 1.99
N LYS A 97 8.01 -1.29 3.02
CA LYS A 97 8.72 -2.49 3.49
C LYS A 97 8.72 -3.61 2.45
N SER A 98 7.60 -3.80 1.77
CA SER A 98 7.45 -4.80 0.71
C SER A 98 8.34 -4.46 -0.50
N ASP A 99 8.42 -3.19 -0.89
CA ASP A 99 9.24 -2.73 -2.01
C ASP A 99 10.72 -3.02 -1.74
N LYS A 100 11.20 -2.73 -0.52
CA LYS A 100 12.55 -3.11 -0.10
C LYS A 100 12.80 -4.61 -0.26
N LYS A 101 11.85 -5.45 0.16
CA LYS A 101 11.96 -6.91 0.02
C LYS A 101 11.98 -7.34 -1.43
N VAL A 102 11.13 -6.77 -2.27
CA VAL A 102 11.09 -7.04 -3.71
C VAL A 102 12.40 -6.67 -4.38
N VAL A 103 12.93 -5.49 -4.10
CA VAL A 103 14.22 -5.06 -4.65
C VAL A 103 15.32 -6.02 -4.21
N SER A 104 15.34 -6.44 -2.94
CA SER A 104 16.29 -7.46 -2.47
C SER A 104 16.11 -8.81 -3.17
N SER A 105 14.88 -9.31 -3.28
CA SER A 105 14.60 -10.61 -3.93
C SER A 105 14.93 -10.59 -5.43
N VAL A 106 14.67 -9.49 -6.13
CA VAL A 106 15.10 -9.32 -7.53
C VAL A 106 16.62 -9.30 -7.61
N ARG A 107 17.32 -8.55 -6.74
CA ARG A 107 18.80 -8.54 -6.70
C ARG A 107 19.40 -9.91 -6.42
N GLU A 108 18.87 -10.65 -5.44
CA GLU A 108 19.30 -12.00 -5.11
C GLU A 108 19.06 -12.96 -6.27
N SER A 109 17.87 -12.91 -6.88
CA SER A 109 17.55 -13.73 -8.04
C SER A 109 18.48 -13.45 -9.21
N LEU A 110 18.78 -12.18 -9.48
CA LEU A 110 19.73 -11.76 -10.51
C LEU A 110 21.18 -12.18 -10.19
N ALA A 111 21.58 -12.25 -8.91
CA ALA A 111 22.90 -12.71 -8.49
C ALA A 111 23.08 -14.22 -8.70
N VAL A 112 22.11 -15.04 -8.25
CA VAL A 112 22.07 -16.49 -8.51
C VAL A 112 22.02 -16.77 -10.01
N TYR A 113 21.26 -15.95 -10.74
CA TYR A 113 21.11 -16.06 -12.17
C TYR A 113 22.42 -15.76 -12.93
N ARG A 114 23.23 -14.79 -12.44
CA ARG A 114 24.60 -14.50 -12.91
C ARG A 114 25.51 -15.73 -12.83
N GLU A 115 25.35 -16.55 -11.80
CA GLU A 115 26.14 -17.77 -11.58
C GLU A 115 25.66 -18.94 -12.46
N SER A 116 24.36 -19.01 -12.75
CA SER A 116 23.73 -20.09 -13.54
C SER A 116 23.80 -19.93 -15.07
N LEU A 117 24.29 -18.77 -15.55
CA LEU A 117 24.35 -18.36 -16.95
C LEU A 117 25.15 -19.28 -17.89
N LEU A 118 25.90 -20.23 -17.32
CA LEU A 118 26.76 -21.15 -18.05
C LEU A 118 26.09 -22.48 -18.43
N SER A 119 24.90 -22.81 -17.90
CA SER A 119 24.23 -24.07 -18.24
C SER A 119 22.72 -23.92 -18.39
N ASP A 120 22.27 -24.07 -19.63
CA ASP A 120 20.88 -24.19 -20.11
C ASP A 120 19.99 -22.96 -19.87
N GLY A 121 20.02 -22.09 -20.89
CA GLY A 121 19.77 -20.66 -20.71
C GLY A 121 18.32 -20.22 -20.86
N ASP A 122 17.60 -20.58 -21.92
CA ASP A 122 16.41 -19.78 -22.35
C ASP A 122 15.12 -20.01 -21.54
N ALA A 123 14.78 -21.27 -21.24
CA ALA A 123 13.55 -21.57 -20.50
C ALA A 123 13.57 -20.97 -19.08
N ARG A 124 14.73 -21.01 -18.42
CA ARG A 124 14.89 -20.50 -17.05
C ARG A 124 14.88 -18.98 -17.00
N ARG A 125 15.34 -18.27 -18.05
CA ARG A 125 15.12 -16.79 -18.14
C ARG A 125 13.66 -16.47 -18.32
N ALA A 126 12.94 -17.22 -19.16
CA ALA A 126 11.53 -16.95 -19.40
C ALA A 126 10.70 -17.10 -18.11
N GLU A 127 10.98 -18.13 -17.31
CA GLU A 127 10.36 -18.32 -16.00
C GLU A 127 10.71 -17.19 -15.01
N LEU A 128 11.99 -16.82 -14.94
CA LEU A 128 12.43 -15.74 -14.05
C LEU A 128 11.84 -14.39 -14.47
N ARG A 129 11.77 -14.11 -15.78
CA ARG A 129 11.14 -12.91 -16.34
C ARG A 129 9.67 -12.84 -15.96
N GLN A 130 8.91 -13.91 -16.17
CA GLN A 130 7.51 -13.95 -15.73
C GLN A 130 7.35 -13.78 -14.22
N TYR A 131 8.26 -14.35 -13.42
CA TYR A 131 8.22 -14.18 -11.97
C TYR A 131 8.44 -12.72 -11.56
N ILE A 132 9.47 -12.07 -12.11
CA ILE A 132 9.80 -10.66 -11.86
C ILE A 132 8.66 -9.75 -12.32
N GLU A 133 8.12 -9.95 -13.52
CA GLU A 133 6.98 -9.18 -14.04
C GLU A 133 5.74 -9.29 -13.14
N LYS A 134 5.35 -10.51 -12.75
CA LYS A 134 4.21 -10.74 -11.84
C LYS A 134 4.41 -10.09 -10.47
N LEU A 135 5.65 -9.97 -10.03
CA LEU A 135 6.01 -9.39 -8.75
C LEU A 135 6.00 -7.87 -8.83
N ILE A 136 6.51 -7.28 -9.92
CA ILE A 136 6.43 -5.84 -10.21
C ILE A 136 4.97 -5.38 -10.37
N LEU A 137 4.16 -6.09 -11.16
CA LEU A 137 2.76 -5.73 -11.41
C LEU A 137 1.94 -5.70 -10.13
N ARG A 138 2.03 -6.75 -9.30
CA ARG A 138 1.33 -6.80 -8.01
C ARG A 138 1.73 -5.68 -7.08
N HIS A 139 3.00 -5.27 -7.12
CA HIS A 139 3.51 -4.16 -6.33
C HIS A 139 2.96 -2.83 -6.81
N ARG A 140 3.00 -2.59 -8.12
CA ARG A 140 2.48 -1.36 -8.74
C ARG A 140 0.99 -1.16 -8.46
N ASP A 141 0.19 -2.22 -8.58
CA ASP A 141 -1.24 -2.14 -8.28
C ASP A 141 -1.50 -1.83 -6.81
N ARG A 142 -0.66 -2.38 -5.91
CA ARG A 142 -0.73 -2.05 -4.49
C ARG A 142 -0.32 -0.60 -4.22
N GLY A 143 0.72 -0.10 -4.87
CA GLY A 143 1.19 1.27 -4.78
C GLY A 143 0.13 2.28 -5.22
N LYS A 144 -0.41 2.13 -6.43
CA LYS A 144 -1.49 2.98 -6.96
C LYS A 144 -2.69 3.08 -6.03
N GLU A 145 -3.05 1.97 -5.41
CA GLU A 145 -4.19 1.94 -4.51
C GLU A 145 -3.91 2.67 -3.18
N VAL A 146 -2.72 2.50 -2.60
CA VAL A 146 -2.32 3.30 -1.41
C VAL A 146 -2.26 4.78 -1.76
N GLN A 147 -1.76 5.13 -2.95
CA GLN A 147 -1.76 6.51 -3.44
C GLN A 147 -3.19 7.07 -3.56
N ARG A 148 -4.14 6.29 -4.09
CA ARG A 148 -5.57 6.67 -4.16
C ARG A 148 -6.14 6.93 -2.76
N LEU A 149 -5.85 6.07 -1.80
CA LEU A 149 -6.31 6.22 -0.42
C LEU A 149 -5.72 7.46 0.27
N LEU A 150 -4.41 7.69 0.11
CA LEU A 150 -3.74 8.88 0.63
C LEU A 150 -4.33 10.16 0.02
N GLN A 151 -4.53 10.16 -1.30
CA GLN A 151 -5.13 11.28 -2.02
C GLN A 151 -6.56 11.58 -1.55
N GLY A 152 -7.40 10.54 -1.43
CA GLY A 152 -8.75 10.68 -0.93
C GLY A 152 -8.82 11.19 0.51
N TYR A 153 -7.91 10.74 1.38
CA TYR A 153 -7.81 11.24 2.75
C TYR A 153 -7.35 12.71 2.78
N ARG A 154 -6.37 13.08 1.96
CA ARG A 154 -5.87 14.45 1.83
C ARG A 154 -6.98 15.42 1.44
N ASP A 155 -7.75 15.08 0.41
CA ASP A 155 -8.81 15.94 -0.11
C ASP A 155 -9.96 16.07 0.91
N GLU A 156 -10.27 15.00 1.64
CA GLU A 156 -11.23 15.05 2.75
C GLU A 156 -10.74 15.93 3.91
N GLN A 157 -9.44 15.86 4.29
CA GLN A 157 -8.86 16.76 5.30
C GLN A 157 -8.95 18.23 4.88
N ALA A 158 -8.62 18.54 3.62
CA ALA A 158 -8.72 19.89 3.09
C ALA A 158 -10.17 20.43 3.16
N ARG A 159 -11.15 19.61 2.76
CA ARG A 159 -12.59 19.93 2.87
C ARG A 159 -13.00 20.22 4.30
N ILE A 160 -12.50 19.43 5.25
CA ILE A 160 -12.83 19.61 6.68
C ILE A 160 -12.26 20.92 7.21
N ILE A 161 -11.01 21.22 6.87
CA ILE A 161 -10.36 22.48 7.24
C ILE A 161 -11.14 23.67 6.68
N GLU A 162 -11.53 23.62 5.40
CA GLU A 162 -12.31 24.68 4.75
C GLU A 162 -13.67 24.89 5.44
N GLN A 163 -14.37 23.82 5.77
CA GLN A 163 -15.66 23.90 6.46
C GLN A 163 -15.50 24.45 7.89
N LEU A 164 -14.48 24.02 8.62
CA LEU A 164 -14.19 24.53 9.97
C LEU A 164 -13.81 26.01 9.95
N ARG A 165 -13.04 26.46 8.94
CA ARG A 165 -12.75 27.88 8.71
C ARG A 165 -14.01 28.67 8.42
N THR A 166 -14.89 28.16 7.57
CA THR A 166 -16.19 28.80 7.28
C THR A 166 -17.03 28.98 8.54
N TYR A 167 -17.06 27.98 9.43
CA TYR A 167 -17.72 28.09 10.73
C TYR A 167 -17.05 29.09 11.67
N PHE A 168 -15.73 29.25 11.59
CA PHE A 168 -14.98 30.24 12.36
C PHE A 168 -15.24 31.67 11.85
N ASP A 169 -15.10 31.91 10.55
CA ASP A 169 -15.16 33.23 9.92
C ASP A 169 -16.58 33.80 9.89
N SER A 170 -17.59 32.94 9.75
CA SER A 170 -18.97 33.40 9.58
C SER A 170 -19.52 34.11 10.82
N ASN A 171 -18.91 33.95 12.02
CA ASN A 171 -19.26 34.55 13.34
C ASN A 171 -20.75 34.45 13.75
N LYS A 172 -21.58 33.87 12.89
CA LYS A 172 -22.96 33.47 13.09
C LYS A 172 -22.89 32.21 13.92
N ALA A 173 -23.64 32.19 15.02
CA ALA A 173 -23.72 31.05 15.90
C ALA A 173 -23.85 29.76 15.09
N VAL A 174 -22.76 28.99 15.00
CA VAL A 174 -22.72 27.69 14.32
C VAL A 174 -23.90 26.91 14.87
N ARG A 175 -24.88 26.62 14.02
CA ARG A 175 -26.01 25.82 14.47
C ARG A 175 -25.46 24.43 14.69
N MET A 176 -25.58 23.93 15.91
CA MET A 176 -25.08 22.60 16.27
C MET A 176 -25.62 21.52 15.32
N LYS A 177 -26.82 21.72 14.74
CA LYS A 177 -27.39 20.85 13.72
C LYS A 177 -26.55 20.78 12.44
N ASP A 178 -26.02 21.90 11.97
CA ASP A 178 -25.23 21.96 10.73
C ASP A 178 -23.87 21.30 10.95
N LEU A 179 -23.24 21.54 12.11
CA LEU A 179 -21.99 20.88 12.51
C LEU A 179 -22.20 19.37 12.70
N ALA A 180 -23.31 18.95 13.33
CA ALA A 180 -23.62 17.53 13.50
C ALA A 180 -23.84 16.83 12.15
N GLY A 181 -24.58 17.45 11.23
CA GLY A 181 -24.78 16.91 9.88
C GLY A 181 -23.47 16.78 9.11
N PHE A 182 -22.58 17.77 9.22
CA PHE A 182 -21.25 17.70 8.63
C PHE A 182 -20.39 16.58 9.24
N VAL A 183 -20.35 16.46 10.58
CA VAL A 183 -19.62 15.37 11.25
C VAL A 183 -20.14 14.01 10.81
N GLN A 184 -21.46 13.87 10.66
CA GLN A 184 -22.07 12.63 10.19
C GLN A 184 -21.70 12.28 8.74
N ASP A 185 -21.62 13.27 7.84
CA ASP A 185 -21.13 13.07 6.46
C ASP A 185 -19.66 12.62 6.45
N VAL A 186 -18.81 13.23 7.29
CA VAL A 186 -17.41 12.81 7.46
C VAL A 186 -17.33 11.37 7.97
N GLU A 187 -18.09 11.02 9.00
CA GLU A 187 -18.12 9.68 9.57
C GLU A 187 -18.61 8.63 8.56
N GLN A 188 -19.63 8.94 7.76
CA GLN A 188 -20.12 8.04 6.70
C GLN A 188 -19.06 7.79 5.63
N ARG A 189 -18.37 8.82 5.16
CA ARG A 189 -17.28 8.67 4.18
C ARG A 189 -16.14 7.83 4.73
N GLN A 190 -15.80 8.01 6.00
CA GLN A 190 -14.78 7.21 6.67
C GLN A 190 -15.15 5.73 6.80
N LEU A 191 -16.43 5.44 7.07
CA LEU A 191 -16.92 4.05 7.10
C LEU A 191 -16.73 3.37 5.74
N ILE A 192 -17.02 4.08 4.64
CA ILE A 192 -16.79 3.56 3.28
C ILE A 192 -15.30 3.21 3.09
N TYR A 193 -14.38 4.11 3.48
CA TYR A 193 -12.94 3.86 3.39
C TYR A 193 -12.49 2.63 4.20
N LEU A 194 -12.97 2.50 5.44
CA LEU A 194 -12.62 1.38 6.31
C LEU A 194 -13.19 0.05 5.78
N GLU A 195 -14.37 0.07 5.20
CA GLU A 195 -15.01 -1.10 4.57
C GLU A 195 -14.21 -1.58 3.35
N GLU A 196 -13.74 -0.66 2.49
CA GLU A 196 -12.86 -0.97 1.35
C GLU A 196 -11.55 -1.63 1.82
N LEU A 197 -10.92 -1.07 2.86
CA LEU A 197 -9.72 -1.63 3.46
C LEU A 197 -9.97 -3.02 4.06
N ARG A 198 -11.11 -3.24 4.72
CA ARG A 198 -11.48 -4.53 5.30
C ARG A 198 -11.65 -5.60 4.23
N LYS A 199 -12.49 -5.35 3.22
CA LYS A 199 -12.71 -6.28 2.10
C LYS A 199 -11.40 -6.68 1.42
N ARG A 200 -10.46 -5.74 1.33
CA ARG A 200 -9.13 -6.02 0.79
C ARG A 200 -8.30 -6.94 1.67
N LYS A 201 -8.27 -6.70 2.98
CA LYS A 201 -7.56 -7.58 3.93
C LYS A 201 -8.08 -9.01 3.82
N GLU A 202 -9.39 -9.17 3.69
CA GLU A 202 -10.04 -10.46 3.49
C GLU A 202 -9.63 -11.12 2.16
N TYR A 203 -9.67 -10.38 1.05
CA TYR A 203 -9.25 -10.90 -0.27
C TYR A 203 -7.77 -11.33 -0.29
N VAL A 204 -6.87 -10.52 0.30
CA VAL A 204 -5.44 -10.87 0.38
C VAL A 204 -5.22 -12.10 1.27
N GLN A 205 -6.01 -12.24 2.34
CA GLN A 205 -5.94 -13.40 3.22
C GLN A 205 -6.40 -14.67 2.49
N GLN A 206 -7.49 -14.61 1.73
CA GLN A 206 -7.96 -15.73 0.89
C GLN A 206 -6.88 -16.17 -0.11
N LEU A 207 -6.27 -15.23 -0.83
CA LEU A 207 -5.18 -15.54 -1.75
C LEU A 207 -3.98 -16.20 -1.06
N ARG A 208 -3.67 -15.83 0.19
CA ARG A 208 -2.60 -16.47 0.95
C ARG A 208 -2.96 -17.91 1.30
N GLU A 209 -4.18 -18.15 1.74
CA GLU A 209 -4.69 -19.48 2.08
C GLU A 209 -4.71 -20.39 0.85
N GLU A 210 -5.17 -19.90 -0.30
CA GLU A 210 -5.12 -20.63 -1.57
C GLU A 210 -3.69 -20.97 -2.00
N ASN A 211 -2.76 -20.02 -1.87
CA ASN A 211 -1.35 -20.26 -2.22
C ASN A 211 -0.65 -21.20 -1.24
N LEU A 212 -1.02 -21.19 0.05
CA LEU A 212 -0.56 -22.16 1.04
C LEU A 212 -1.06 -23.56 0.72
N GLY A 213 -2.32 -23.70 0.31
CA GLY A 213 -2.90 -24.96 -0.18
C GLY A 213 -2.12 -25.51 -1.37
N ARG A 214 -1.89 -24.68 -2.40
CA ARG A 214 -1.10 -25.06 -3.58
C ARG A 214 0.34 -25.44 -3.23
N LYS A 215 0.98 -24.75 -2.28
CA LYS A 215 2.34 -25.11 -1.83
C LYS A 215 2.37 -26.50 -1.20
N SER A 216 1.39 -26.82 -0.36
CA SER A 216 1.25 -28.15 0.27
C SER A 216 1.04 -29.24 -0.78
N GLU A 217 0.19 -29.01 -1.79
CA GLU A 217 -0.02 -29.94 -2.91
C GLU A 217 1.27 -30.20 -3.71
N VAL A 218 2.04 -29.14 -3.99
CA VAL A 218 3.33 -29.27 -4.67
C VAL A 218 4.34 -30.04 -3.83
N GLU A 219 4.39 -29.80 -2.51
CA GLU A 219 5.27 -30.55 -1.60
C GLU A 219 4.90 -32.05 -1.57
N GLN A 220 3.60 -32.39 -1.52
CA GLN A 220 3.14 -33.78 -1.58
C GLN A 220 3.50 -34.48 -2.89
N LEU A 221 3.34 -33.79 -4.03
CA LEU A 221 3.74 -34.32 -5.33
C LEU A 221 5.25 -34.56 -5.40
N LEU A 222 6.05 -33.60 -4.93
CA LEU A 222 7.51 -33.73 -4.89
C LEU A 222 7.96 -34.88 -3.99
N ASP A 223 7.30 -35.10 -2.85
CA ASP A 223 7.58 -36.25 -1.98
C ASP A 223 7.21 -37.58 -2.64
N GLY A 224 6.09 -37.63 -3.37
CA GLY A 224 5.71 -38.79 -4.20
C GLY A 224 6.81 -39.14 -5.22
N PHE A 225 7.31 -38.16 -5.96
CA PHE A 225 8.42 -38.36 -6.90
C PHE A 225 9.72 -38.82 -6.22
N ARG A 226 10.04 -38.30 -5.02
CA ARG A 226 11.21 -38.74 -4.25
C ARG A 226 11.08 -40.20 -3.83
N GLN A 227 9.90 -40.62 -3.37
CA GLN A 227 9.65 -42.00 -2.95
C GLN A 227 9.74 -42.97 -4.13
N GLU A 228 9.19 -42.62 -5.30
CA GLU A 228 9.31 -43.44 -6.50
C GLU A 228 10.77 -43.62 -6.96
N ARG A 229 11.58 -42.54 -6.90
CA ARG A 229 13.01 -42.64 -7.23
C ARG A 229 13.75 -43.57 -6.28
N ARG A 230 13.46 -43.55 -4.97
CA ARG A 230 14.07 -44.47 -3.99
C ARG A 230 13.72 -45.93 -4.29
N LYS A 231 12.43 -46.23 -4.49
CA LYS A 231 11.97 -47.59 -4.84
C LYS A 231 12.61 -48.14 -6.12
N ARG A 232 12.84 -47.30 -7.12
CA ARG A 232 13.52 -47.70 -8.37
C ARG A 232 15.02 -47.99 -8.18
N HIS A 233 15.64 -47.40 -7.17
CA HIS A 233 17.05 -47.65 -6.83
C HIS A 233 17.21 -48.88 -5.91
N GLU A 234 16.22 -49.19 -5.08
CA GLU A 234 16.24 -50.39 -4.20
C GLU A 234 15.91 -51.69 -4.96
N ASN A 235 15.22 -51.59 -6.10
CA ASN A 235 14.88 -52.73 -6.97
C ASN A 235 15.90 -53.00 -8.09
N LYS A 236 17.10 -52.43 -8.00
CA LYS A 236 18.23 -52.67 -8.91
C LYS A 236 19.40 -53.27 -8.14
#